data_AF-A0A7J2JFL1-F1
#
_entry.id   AF-A0A7J2JFL1-F1
#
_cell.length_a   1.000
_cell.length_b   1.000
_cell.length_c   1.000
_cell.angle_alpha   90.00
_cell.angle_beta   90.00
_cell.angle_gamma   90.00
#
_symmetry.space_group_name_H-M   'P 1'
#
loop_
_entity.id
_entity.type
_entity.pdbx_description
1 polymer ?
#
loop_
_entity_poly.entity_id
_entity_poly.type
_entity_poly.pdbx_seq_one_letter_code
_entity_poly.pdbx_strand_id
1 'polypeptide(L)'
;MVEYEAAVVDLSAIKTGYAADLVMGGKVRKKVIIPKQVIKRIHEDAERGDFVGVEELKKLRKVAEQVEVKIEVAERGDTRADPDIAALEVARDYGAALATSSEIQARMADALGIGKLYGKAISRKELLLEAYFAEDIMSVHLKEGIPPRVKRG
;
A
#
# COMPACT_ATOMS: atom_id res chain seq x y z
N MET A 1 -4.29 -12.97 18.07
CA MET A 1 -3.91 -12.07 16.97
C MET A 1 -3.59 -10.72 17.58
N VAL A 2 -2.48 -10.09 17.21
CA VAL A 2 -2.09 -8.77 17.75
C VAL A 2 -2.84 -7.70 16.96
N GLU A 3 -3.58 -6.87 17.66
CA GLU A 3 -4.34 -5.73 17.11
C GLU A 3 -3.61 -4.44 17.52
N TYR A 4 -3.53 -3.48 16.61
CA TYR A 4 -2.84 -2.22 16.87
C TYR A 4 -3.84 -1.06 16.87
N GLU A 5 -3.69 -0.15 17.83
CA GLU A 5 -4.49 1.08 17.85
C GLU A 5 -4.15 1.99 16.68
N ALA A 6 -2.86 2.09 16.36
CA ALA A 6 -2.34 2.86 15.24
C ALA A 6 -1.29 2.08 14.44
N ALA A 7 -1.24 2.34 13.14
CA ALA A 7 -0.20 1.83 12.26
C ALA A 7 0.37 2.93 11.36
N VAL A 8 1.68 2.89 11.14
CA VAL A 8 2.37 3.71 10.14
C VAL A 8 2.48 2.90 8.86
N VAL A 9 2.00 3.43 7.74
CA VAL A 9 2.05 2.72 6.45
C VAL A 9 3.22 3.21 5.62
N ASP A 10 3.97 2.28 5.05
CA ASP A 10 4.98 2.60 4.03
C ASP A 10 4.38 2.68 2.62
N LEU A 11 5.21 3.04 1.63
CA LEU A 11 4.77 3.13 0.24
C LEU A 11 4.24 1.80 -0.29
N SER A 12 4.86 0.68 0.09
CA SER A 12 4.50 -0.65 -0.39
C SER A 12 3.13 -1.09 0.12
N ALA A 13 2.80 -0.81 1.38
CA ALA A 13 1.51 -1.13 1.98
C ALA A 13 0.37 -0.32 1.34
N ILE A 14 0.64 0.92 0.91
CA ILE A 14 -0.32 1.72 0.15
C ILE A 14 -0.48 1.16 -1.26
N LYS A 15 0.61 1.05 -2.05
CA LYS A 15 0.54 0.64 -3.46
C LYS A 15 -0.05 -0.75 -3.67
N THR A 16 0.14 -1.65 -2.71
CA THR A 16 -0.42 -3.01 -2.79
C THR A 16 -1.87 -3.10 -2.34
N GLY A 17 -2.45 -2.04 -1.74
CA GLY A 17 -3.79 -2.06 -1.13
C GLY A 17 -3.83 -2.70 0.26
N TYR A 18 -2.69 -3.16 0.79
CA TYR A 18 -2.62 -3.84 2.09
C TYR A 18 -3.05 -2.93 3.24
N ALA A 19 -2.77 -1.63 3.17
CA ALA A 19 -3.24 -0.65 4.15
C ALA A 19 -4.77 -0.65 4.27
N ALA A 20 -5.50 -0.75 3.16
CA ALA A 20 -6.95 -0.80 3.18
C ALA A 20 -7.47 -2.12 3.78
N ASP A 21 -6.82 -3.24 3.46
CA ASP A 21 -7.16 -4.55 4.04
C ASP A 21 -6.93 -4.60 5.55
N LEU A 22 -5.88 -3.96 6.05
CA LEU A 22 -5.60 -3.85 7.49
C LEU A 22 -6.70 -3.10 8.23
N VAL A 23 -7.20 -2.00 7.64
CA VAL A 23 -8.29 -1.19 8.19
C VAL A 23 -9.61 -1.96 8.11
N MET A 24 -9.96 -2.51 6.95
CA MET A 24 -11.18 -3.27 6.74
C MET A 24 -11.25 -4.52 7.62
N GLY A 25 -10.12 -5.21 7.79
CA GLY A 25 -9.99 -6.40 8.62
C GLY A 25 -9.91 -6.11 10.12
N GLY A 26 -10.00 -4.84 10.54
CA GLY A 26 -10.00 -4.45 11.96
C GLY A 26 -8.66 -4.62 12.68
N LYS A 27 -7.56 -4.87 11.95
CA LYS A 27 -6.21 -4.97 12.53
C LYS A 27 -5.66 -3.61 12.98
N VAL A 28 -6.17 -2.53 12.37
CA VAL A 28 -5.90 -1.13 12.74
C VAL A 28 -7.22 -0.47 13.09
N ARG A 29 -7.37 0.01 14.34
CA ARG A 29 -8.68 0.41 14.87
C ARG A 29 -8.91 1.90 15.04
N LYS A 30 -7.88 2.70 15.32
CA LYS A 30 -8.06 4.13 15.58
C LYS A 30 -7.46 5.00 14.49
N LYS A 31 -6.25 4.66 14.03
CA LYS A 31 -5.47 5.59 13.23
C LYS A 31 -4.51 4.92 12.23
N VAL A 32 -4.51 5.41 11.00
CA VAL A 32 -3.46 5.16 10.00
C VAL A 32 -2.64 6.43 9.87
N ILE A 33 -1.33 6.30 10.01
CA ILE A 33 -0.37 7.40 9.92
C ILE A 33 0.42 7.22 8.62
N ILE A 34 0.45 8.24 7.78
CA ILE A 34 1.19 8.25 6.52
C ILE A 34 2.34 9.25 6.64
N PRO A 35 3.60 8.82 6.54
CA PRO A 35 4.72 9.74 6.47
C PRO A 35 4.58 10.71 5.29
N LYS A 36 4.89 11.99 5.48
CA LYS A 36 4.84 13.00 4.40
C LYS A 36 5.67 12.61 3.18
N GLN A 37 6.80 11.94 3.40
CA GLN A 37 7.71 11.44 2.37
C GLN A 37 7.03 10.39 1.48
N VAL A 38 6.15 9.55 2.05
CA VAL A 38 5.35 8.60 1.29
C VAL A 38 4.34 9.32 0.39
N ILE A 39 3.66 10.35 0.90
CA ILE A 39 2.75 11.20 0.10
C ILE A 39 3.51 11.89 -1.04
N LYS A 40 4.67 12.47 -0.74
CA LYS A 40 5.53 13.11 -1.74
C LYS A 40 5.93 12.11 -2.83
N ARG A 41 6.32 10.89 -2.46
CA ARG A 41 6.70 9.86 -3.42
C ARG A 41 5.54 9.46 -4.33
N ILE A 42 4.33 9.32 -3.77
CA ILE A 42 3.11 9.06 -4.56
C ILE A 42 2.83 10.20 -5.54
N HIS A 43 3.02 11.46 -5.13
CA HIS A 43 2.87 12.62 -6.00
C HIS A 43 3.85 12.58 -7.18
N GLU A 44 5.15 12.35 -6.91
CA GLU A 44 6.17 12.23 -7.95
C GLU A 44 5.91 11.07 -8.92
N ASP A 45 5.41 9.94 -8.41
CA ASP A 45 5.01 8.80 -9.25
C ASP A 45 3.81 9.17 -10.15
N ALA A 46 2.82 9.89 -9.63
CA ALA A 46 1.66 10.36 -10.39
C ALA A 46 2.05 11.39 -11.47
N GLU A 47 2.98 12.30 -11.19
CA GLU A 47 3.54 13.22 -12.20
C GLU A 47 4.22 12.48 -13.36
N ARG A 48 4.77 11.28 -13.09
CA ARG A 48 5.34 10.38 -14.11
C ARG A 48 4.32 9.44 -14.76
N GLY A 49 3.05 9.54 -14.41
CA GLY A 49 1.96 8.73 -14.96
C GLY A 49 1.62 7.45 -14.18
N ASP A 50 2.27 7.17 -13.05
CA ASP A 50 1.88 6.07 -12.15
C ASP A 50 0.87 6.56 -11.10
N PHE A 51 -0.42 6.36 -11.38
CA PHE A 51 -1.51 6.78 -10.50
C PHE A 51 -1.91 5.73 -9.45
N VAL A 52 -1.24 4.57 -9.39
CA VAL A 52 -1.64 3.47 -8.49
C VAL A 52 -1.71 3.92 -7.03
N GLY A 53 -0.70 4.67 -6.57
CA GLY A 53 -0.67 5.18 -5.20
C GLY A 53 -1.85 6.11 -4.87
N VAL A 54 -2.28 6.94 -5.84
CA VAL A 54 -3.41 7.87 -5.67
C VAL A 54 -4.74 7.10 -5.61
N GLU A 55 -4.90 6.10 -6.47
CA GLU A 55 -6.09 5.24 -6.47
C GLU A 55 -6.23 4.45 -5.17
N GLU A 56 -5.14 3.89 -4.66
CA GLU A 56 -5.12 3.15 -3.39
C GLU A 56 -5.34 4.07 -2.19
N LEU A 57 -4.80 5.29 -2.17
CA LEU A 57 -5.13 6.28 -1.14
C LEU A 57 -6.63 6.61 -1.13
N LYS A 58 -7.25 6.73 -2.31
CA LYS A 58 -8.70 6.96 -2.42
C LYS A 58 -9.51 5.79 -1.88
N LYS A 59 -9.07 4.54 -2.12
CA LYS A 59 -9.69 3.33 -1.57
C LYS A 59 -9.54 3.28 -0.04
N LEU A 60 -8.31 3.51 0.46
CA LEU A 60 -8.01 3.55 1.88
C LEU A 60 -8.89 4.57 2.61
N ARG A 61 -9.08 5.78 2.06
CA ARG A 61 -9.97 6.80 2.64
C ARG A 61 -11.41 6.32 2.77
N LYS A 62 -11.97 5.71 1.72
CA LYS A 62 -13.34 5.17 1.74
C LYS A 62 -13.51 4.09 2.81
N VAL A 63 -12.55 3.18 2.90
CA VAL A 63 -12.59 2.11 3.91
C VAL A 63 -12.47 2.69 5.32
N ALA A 64 -11.55 3.64 5.52
CA ALA A 64 -11.36 4.29 6.80
C ALA A 64 -12.62 5.06 7.27
N GLU A 65 -13.33 5.73 6.36
CA GLU A 65 -14.62 6.37 6.64
C GLU A 65 -15.70 5.36 7.06
N GLN A 66 -15.72 4.16 6.48
CA GLN A 66 -16.71 3.12 6.81
C GLN A 66 -16.53 2.52 8.21
N VAL A 67 -15.30 2.46 8.72
CA VAL A 67 -14.97 1.85 10.02
C VAL A 67 -14.48 2.88 11.05
N GLU A 68 -14.70 4.17 10.80
CA GLU A 68 -14.34 5.30 11.67
C GLU A 68 -12.84 5.38 12.06
N VAL A 69 -11.95 4.94 11.17
CA VAL A 69 -10.50 5.04 11.35
C VAL A 69 -10.00 6.39 10.82
N LYS A 70 -9.19 7.10 11.59
CA LYS A 70 -8.60 8.39 11.17
C LYS A 70 -7.37 8.17 10.30
N ILE A 71 -7.23 8.94 9.22
CA ILE A 71 -6.00 9.02 8.44
C ILE A 71 -5.29 10.32 8.80
N GLU A 72 -4.03 10.24 9.20
CA GLU A 72 -3.18 11.40 9.50
C GLU A 72 -1.91 11.37 8.67
N VAL A 73 -1.47 12.54 8.20
CA VAL A 73 -0.16 12.70 7.57
C VAL A 73 0.84 13.16 8.64
N ALA A 74 1.91 12.39 8.84
CA ALA A 74 2.99 12.78 9.73
C ALA A 74 3.90 13.77 9.00
N GLU A 75 3.82 15.05 9.40
CA GLU A 75 4.58 16.17 8.81
C GLU A 75 6.07 16.20 9.23
N ARG A 76 6.54 15.21 9.99
CA ARG A 76 7.91 15.17 10.53
C ARG A 76 8.94 14.68 9.49
N GLY A 77 10.20 15.09 9.70
CA GLY A 77 11.36 14.64 8.94
C GLY A 77 11.74 15.53 7.76
N ASP A 78 12.94 15.31 7.22
CA ASP A 78 13.38 15.96 5.98
C ASP A 78 12.57 15.40 4.80
N THR A 79 11.98 16.26 3.99
CA THR A 79 11.29 15.87 2.76
C THR A 79 12.19 15.19 1.72
N ARG A 80 13.51 15.27 1.86
CA ARG A 80 14.50 14.56 1.04
C ARG A 80 14.85 13.17 1.56
N ALA A 81 14.40 12.82 2.76
CA ALA A 81 14.63 11.51 3.33
C ALA A 81 13.93 10.43 2.49
N ASP A 82 14.53 9.25 2.46
CA ASP A 82 13.95 8.06 1.85
C ASP A 82 12.61 7.73 2.53
N PRO A 83 11.52 7.50 1.77
CA PRO A 83 10.19 7.27 2.33
C PRO A 83 10.11 6.01 3.21
N ASP A 84 10.92 5.00 2.92
CA ASP A 84 10.94 3.76 3.69
C ASP A 84 11.68 3.95 5.02
N ILE A 85 12.76 4.72 5.04
CA ILE A 85 13.44 5.12 6.29
C ILE A 85 12.52 6.01 7.13
N ALA A 86 11.86 6.99 6.52
CA ALA A 86 10.92 7.87 7.20
C ALA A 86 9.77 7.08 7.85
N ALA A 87 9.28 6.01 7.20
CA ALA A 87 8.24 5.16 7.78
C ALA A 87 8.70 4.45 9.07
N LEU A 88 9.95 3.94 9.12
CA LEU A 88 10.52 3.35 10.33
C LEU A 88 10.68 4.39 11.44
N GLU A 89 11.18 5.58 11.12
CA GLU A 89 11.36 6.67 12.10
C GLU A 89 10.02 7.11 12.69
N VAL A 90 9.01 7.32 11.85
CA VAL A 90 7.67 7.71 12.30
C VAL A 90 7.03 6.58 13.13
N ALA A 91 7.20 5.31 12.75
CA ALA A 91 6.69 4.18 13.51
C ALA A 91 7.29 4.13 14.93
N ARG A 92 8.61 4.31 15.04
CA ARG A 92 9.31 4.39 16.32
C ARG A 92 8.83 5.56 17.16
N ASP A 93 8.76 6.76 16.57
CA ASP A 93 8.43 8.00 17.29
C ASP A 93 6.99 7.99 17.83
N TYR A 94 6.05 7.38 17.09
CA TYR A 94 4.65 7.26 17.50
C TYR A 94 4.38 6.00 18.33
N GLY A 95 5.36 5.13 18.54
CA GLY A 95 5.17 3.83 19.20
C GLY A 95 4.15 2.94 18.49
N ALA A 96 4.04 3.07 17.17
CA ALA A 96 3.05 2.39 16.33
C ALA A 96 3.69 1.29 15.49
N ALA A 97 2.90 0.32 15.03
CA ALA A 97 3.43 -0.71 14.16
C ALA A 97 3.68 -0.20 12.74
N LEU A 98 4.75 -0.68 12.10
CA LEU A 98 4.98 -0.49 10.68
C LEU A 98 4.12 -1.48 9.89
N ALA A 99 3.22 -0.98 9.06
CA ALA A 99 2.51 -1.72 8.04
C ALA A 99 3.29 -1.67 6.72
N THR A 100 3.72 -2.83 6.24
CA THR A 100 4.55 -2.96 5.04
C THR A 100 4.23 -4.22 4.25
N SER A 101 4.39 -4.13 2.93
CA SER A 101 4.38 -5.26 2.00
C SER A 101 5.77 -5.63 1.49
N SER A 102 6.82 -4.96 1.99
CA SER A 102 8.23 -5.20 1.69
C SER A 102 8.85 -6.09 2.76
N GLU A 103 9.44 -7.20 2.33
CA GLU A 103 10.14 -8.11 3.24
C GLU A 103 11.35 -7.44 3.89
N ILE A 104 12.06 -6.58 3.15
CA ILE A 104 13.22 -5.84 3.66
C ILE A 104 12.77 -4.92 4.79
N GLN A 105 11.70 -4.15 4.58
CA GLN A 105 11.16 -3.25 5.61
C GLN A 105 10.65 -4.01 6.84
N ALA A 106 10.00 -5.15 6.63
CA ALA A 106 9.55 -5.99 7.73
C ALA A 106 10.72 -6.54 8.57
N ARG A 107 11.86 -6.86 7.96
CA ARG A 107 13.08 -7.29 8.67
C ARG A 107 13.78 -6.12 9.37
N MET A 108 13.77 -4.93 8.76
CA MET A 108 14.30 -3.70 9.37
C MET A 108 13.52 -3.32 10.63
N ALA A 109 12.19 -3.39 10.58
CA ALA A 109 11.34 -3.13 11.74
C ALA A 109 11.67 -4.09 12.91
N ASP A 110 11.82 -5.40 12.64
CA ASP A 110 12.22 -6.38 13.66
C ASP A 110 13.58 -6.04 14.27
N ALA A 111 14.57 -5.72 13.43
CA ALA A 111 15.92 -5.39 13.87
C ALA A 111 15.97 -4.13 14.76
N LEU A 112 15.04 -3.20 14.54
CA LEU A 112 14.91 -1.96 15.32
C LEU A 112 13.95 -2.09 16.51
N GLY A 113 13.37 -3.28 16.75
CA GLY A 113 12.40 -3.50 17.83
C GLY A 113 11.06 -2.80 17.62
N ILE A 114 10.73 -2.47 16.36
CA ILE A 114 9.47 -1.82 15.98
C ILE A 114 8.44 -2.91 15.66
N GLY A 115 7.23 -2.80 16.22
CA GLY A 115 6.13 -3.71 15.89
C GLY A 115 5.82 -3.66 14.39
N LYS A 116 5.39 -4.78 13.81
CA LYS A 116 5.10 -4.83 12.37
C LYS A 116 3.80 -5.54 12.02
N LEU A 117 3.21 -5.07 10.93
CA LEU A 117 2.14 -5.71 10.18
C LEU A 117 2.71 -5.97 8.79
N TYR A 118 3.17 -7.21 8.55
CA TYR A 118 3.70 -7.62 7.26
C TYR A 118 2.70 -8.51 6.53
N GLY A 119 2.46 -8.21 5.25
CA GLY A 119 1.56 -8.98 4.41
C GLY A 119 1.47 -8.39 3.02
N LYS A 120 0.60 -8.95 2.19
CA LYS A 120 0.19 -8.33 0.93
C LYS A 120 -1.33 -8.26 0.95
N ALA A 121 -1.91 -7.38 0.14
CA ALA A 121 -3.35 -7.37 0.00
C ALA A 121 -3.85 -8.75 -0.42
N ILE A 122 -4.96 -9.17 0.17
CA ILE A 122 -5.60 -10.43 -0.18
C ILE A 122 -6.28 -10.18 -1.51
N SER A 123 -5.62 -10.53 -2.62
CA SER A 123 -6.24 -10.51 -3.93
C SER A 123 -7.35 -11.57 -3.97
N ARG A 124 -8.57 -11.18 -3.62
CA ARG A 124 -9.77 -12.03 -3.75
C ARG A 124 -10.29 -12.14 -5.18
N LYS A 125 -9.64 -11.49 -6.14
CA LYS A 125 -10.02 -11.56 -7.55
C LYS A 125 -9.00 -12.40 -8.30
N GLU A 126 -9.49 -13.44 -8.96
CA GLU A 126 -8.81 -14.03 -10.12
C GLU A 126 -8.35 -12.89 -11.04
N LEU A 127 -7.15 -13.02 -11.60
CA LEU A 127 -6.67 -12.02 -12.54
C LEU A 127 -7.64 -12.03 -13.72
N LEU A 128 -8.33 -10.91 -13.96
CA LEU A 128 -9.24 -10.79 -15.12
C LEU A 128 -8.56 -11.17 -16.44
N LEU A 129 -7.24 -11.05 -16.51
CA LEU A 129 -6.43 -11.46 -17.65
C LEU A 129 -6.46 -12.98 -17.90
N GLU A 130 -6.56 -13.80 -16.86
CA GLU A 130 -6.65 -15.27 -16.97
C GLU A 130 -7.87 -15.68 -17.81
N ALA A 131 -8.98 -14.93 -17.71
CA ALA A 131 -10.17 -15.16 -18.54
C ALA A 131 -9.93 -14.95 -20.05
N TYR A 132 -8.82 -14.31 -20.45
CA TYR A 132 -8.44 -14.11 -21.85
C TYR A 132 -7.44 -15.17 -22.37
N PHE A 133 -6.91 -16.06 -21.53
CA PHE A 133 -6.00 -17.13 -21.94
C PHE A 133 -6.77 -18.44 -22.13
N ALA A 134 -7.01 -18.82 -23.39
CA ALA A 134 -7.49 -20.15 -23.79
C ALA A 134 -6.33 -20.99 -24.34
N GLU A 135 -6.53 -22.29 -24.57
CA GLU A 135 -5.48 -23.21 -25.06
C GLU A 135 -4.78 -22.71 -26.34
N ASP A 136 -5.47 -21.99 -27.22
CA ASP A 136 -4.94 -21.49 -28.49
C ASP A 136 -4.42 -20.03 -28.42
N ILE A 137 -4.40 -19.41 -27.24
CA ILE A 137 -3.98 -18.01 -27.05
C ILE A 137 -2.56 -17.96 -26.46
N MET A 138 -1.61 -17.48 -27.26
CA MET A 138 -0.21 -17.36 -26.87
C MET A 138 0.12 -16.07 -26.10
N SER A 139 -0.57 -14.97 -26.39
CA SER A 139 -0.33 -13.69 -25.71
C SER A 139 -1.53 -12.75 -25.79
N VAL A 140 -1.67 -11.90 -24.77
CA VAL A 140 -2.65 -10.81 -24.68
C VAL A 140 -1.91 -9.46 -24.77
N HIS A 141 -2.40 -8.57 -25.63
CA HIS A 141 -1.84 -7.24 -25.88
C HIS A 141 -2.84 -6.18 -25.38
N LEU A 142 -2.42 -5.41 -24.38
CA LEU A 142 -3.20 -4.31 -23.82
C LEU A 142 -2.55 -2.98 -24.18
N LYS A 143 -3.35 -2.06 -24.73
CA LYS A 143 -2.94 -0.69 -25.02
C LYS A 143 -4.11 0.23 -24.72
N GLU A 144 -3.83 1.35 -24.07
CA GLU A 144 -4.84 2.33 -23.70
C GLU A 144 -5.61 2.85 -24.93
N GLY A 145 -6.92 3.05 -24.76
CA GLY A 145 -7.80 3.57 -25.82
C GLY A 145 -8.16 2.58 -26.92
N ILE A 146 -7.74 1.31 -26.84
CA ILE A 146 -8.14 0.26 -27.79
C ILE A 146 -8.62 -1.02 -27.08
N PRO A 147 -9.54 -1.79 -27.70
CA PRO A 147 -9.94 -3.09 -27.16
C PRO A 147 -8.73 -4.05 -27.04
N PRO A 148 -8.71 -4.93 -26.01
CA PRO A 148 -7.71 -5.99 -25.87
C PRO A 148 -7.58 -6.84 -27.14
N ARG A 149 -6.35 -7.19 -27.52
CA ARG A 149 -6.08 -8.08 -28.66
C ARG A 149 -5.33 -9.32 -28.20
N VAL A 150 -5.55 -10.44 -28.87
CA VAL A 150 -4.88 -11.71 -28.58
C VAL A 150 -4.12 -12.20 -29.80
N LYS A 151 -2.96 -12.83 -29.59
CA LYS A 151 -2.25 -13.60 -30.61
C LYS A 151 -2.60 -15.06 -30.42
N ARG A 152 -3.22 -15.65 -31.44
CA ARG A 152 -3.51 -17.09 -31.51
C ARG A 152 -2.41 -17.81 -32.28
N GLY A 153 -2.07 -19.03 -31.87
CA GLY A 153 -1.02 -19.83 -32.51
C GLY A 153 -0.67 -21.09 -31.73
#